data_AF-A0A8S2YEC1-F1
#
_entry.id   AF-A0A8S2YEC1-F1
#
_cell.length_a   1.000
_cell.length_b   1.000
_cell.length_c   1.000
_cell.angle_alpha   90.00
_cell.angle_beta   90.00
_cell.angle_gamma   90.00
#
_symmetry.space_group_name_H-M   'P 1'
#
loop_
_entity.id
_entity.type
_entity.pdbx_description
1 polymer ?
#
loop_
_entity_poly.entity_id
_entity_poly.type
_entity_poly.pdbx_seq_one_letter_code
_entity_poly.pdbx_strand_id
1 'polypeptide(L)'
;IKYIPDEIKSLTNLEWLNLNYCIELETLSPQVGLLRLKELNLNGCYSLKTPPNEIVRRGHDKTMAFLQRLVSGSTSCKRTKLMMVGLGGAGKTSLVRAFLAHSSETPPEVTDGIEIKKWEVRGDSGEDDVLEFSVWDFAGM
;
A
#
# COMPACT_ATOMS: atom_id res chain seq x y z
N ILE A 1 -29.87 3.74 -11.28
CA ILE A 1 -29.36 3.04 -10.07
C ILE A 1 -28.24 3.89 -9.49
N LYS A 2 -28.22 4.14 -8.17
CA LYS A 2 -27.28 5.07 -7.54
C LYS A 2 -26.13 4.40 -6.78
N TYR A 3 -26.39 3.24 -6.20
CA TYR A 3 -25.39 2.47 -5.46
C TYR A 3 -25.61 0.98 -5.71
N ILE A 4 -24.50 0.24 -5.74
CA ILE A 4 -24.51 -1.23 -5.66
C ILE A 4 -24.16 -1.59 -4.22
N PRO A 5 -24.99 -2.38 -3.54
CA PRO A 5 -24.81 -2.63 -2.12
C PRO A 5 -23.88 -3.83 -1.86
N ASP A 6 -23.47 -4.01 -0.61
CA ASP A 6 -22.45 -4.99 -0.21
C ASP A 6 -22.94 -6.45 -0.33
N GLU A 7 -24.26 -6.67 -0.38
CA GLU A 7 -24.88 -7.98 -0.56
C GLU A 7 -24.51 -8.63 -1.89
N ILE A 8 -24.00 -7.86 -2.87
CA ILE A 8 -23.53 -8.38 -4.16
C ILE A 8 -22.45 -9.47 -3.99
N LYS A 9 -21.72 -9.46 -2.86
CA LYS A 9 -20.73 -10.48 -2.51
C LYS A 9 -21.31 -11.89 -2.38
N SER A 10 -22.62 -12.00 -2.13
CA SER A 10 -23.31 -13.29 -2.01
C SER A 10 -23.45 -14.00 -3.36
N LEU A 11 -23.28 -13.27 -4.47
CA LEU A 11 -23.37 -13.80 -5.83
C LEU A 11 -22.05 -14.47 -6.24
N THR A 12 -21.64 -15.51 -5.51
CA THR A 12 -20.33 -16.16 -5.66
C THR A 12 -20.07 -16.79 -7.03
N ASN A 13 -21.14 -17.10 -7.79
CA ASN A 13 -21.09 -17.63 -9.15
C ASN A 13 -21.23 -16.54 -10.23
N LEU A 14 -21.26 -15.26 -9.87
CA LEU A 14 -21.37 -14.17 -10.83
C LEU A 14 -20.05 -14.05 -11.60
N GLU A 15 -20.14 -14.24 -12.92
CA GLU A 15 -18.99 -14.11 -13.82
C GLU A 15 -19.01 -12.80 -14.64
N TRP A 16 -20.19 -12.22 -14.88
CA TRP A 16 -20.34 -10.99 -15.67
C TRP A 16 -21.19 -9.97 -14.93
N LEU A 17 -20.67 -8.75 -14.77
CA LEU A 17 -21.41 -7.62 -14.21
C LEU A 17 -21.39 -6.46 -15.20
N ASN A 18 -22.54 -6.17 -15.82
CA ASN A 18 -22.70 -5.08 -16.75
C ASN A 18 -23.50 -3.93 -16.12
N LEU A 19 -22.84 -2.79 -15.95
CA LEU A 19 -23.40 -1.55 -15.41
C LEU A 19 -23.22 -0.40 -16.42
N ASN A 20 -23.04 -0.71 -17.70
CA ASN A 20 -22.82 0.28 -18.75
C ASN A 20 -23.93 1.34 -18.78
N TYR A 21 -23.56 2.61 -18.98
CA TYR A 21 -24.43 3.79 -19.01
C TYR A 21 -25.30 3.99 -17.76
N CYS A 22 -24.87 3.47 -16.60
CA CYS A 22 -25.48 3.83 -15.32
C CYS A 22 -25.01 5.24 -14.89
N ILE A 23 -25.54 6.27 -15.54
CA ILE A 23 -25.09 7.67 -15.38
C ILE A 23 -25.26 8.22 -13.97
N GLU A 24 -26.20 7.67 -13.19
CA GLU A 24 -26.45 8.07 -11.79
C GLU A 24 -25.69 7.21 -10.77
N LEU A 25 -24.93 6.20 -11.21
CA LEU A 25 -24.21 5.32 -10.30
C LEU A 25 -23.07 6.10 -9.66
N GLU A 26 -23.18 6.37 -8.36
CA GLU A 26 -22.18 7.10 -7.60
C GLU A 26 -21.13 6.17 -6.98
N THR A 27 -21.57 5.00 -6.50
CA THR A 27 -20.72 4.08 -5.74
C THR A 27 -20.96 2.63 -6.15
N LEU A 28 -19.88 1.96 -6.51
CA LEU A 28 -19.83 0.50 -6.61
C LEU A 28 -19.29 -0.06 -5.30
N SER A 29 -20.00 -1.01 -4.68
CA SER A 29 -19.50 -1.67 -3.47
C SER A 29 -18.10 -2.27 -3.71
N PRO A 30 -17.12 -2.02 -2.83
CA PRO A 30 -15.82 -2.68 -2.85
C PRO A 30 -15.91 -4.21 -2.88
N GLN A 31 -16.99 -4.77 -2.33
CA GLN A 31 -17.21 -6.21 -2.24
C GLN A 31 -17.28 -6.90 -3.60
N VAL A 32 -17.52 -6.15 -4.68
CA VAL A 32 -17.39 -6.64 -6.07
C VAL A 32 -16.00 -7.20 -6.33
N GLY A 33 -14.95 -6.65 -5.69
CA GLY A 33 -13.58 -7.17 -5.80
C GLY A 33 -13.39 -8.60 -5.27
N LEU A 34 -14.30 -9.09 -4.41
CA LEU A 34 -14.26 -10.47 -3.89
C LEU A 34 -14.86 -11.49 -4.87
N LEU A 35 -15.58 -11.03 -5.88
CA LEU A 35 -16.23 -11.89 -6.86
C LEU A 35 -15.23 -12.33 -7.93
N ARG A 36 -15.42 -13.54 -8.46
CA ARG A 36 -14.64 -14.08 -9.58
C ARG A 36 -15.22 -13.64 -10.93
N LEU A 37 -15.39 -12.33 -11.08
CA LEU A 37 -15.87 -11.74 -12.33
C LEU A 37 -14.84 -11.96 -13.44
N LYS A 38 -15.28 -12.49 -14.57
CA LYS A 38 -14.55 -12.50 -15.84
C LYS A 38 -14.65 -11.14 -16.53
N GLU A 39 -15.74 -10.42 -16.30
CA GLU A 39 -15.96 -9.09 -16.89
C GLU A 39 -16.74 -8.16 -15.97
N LEU A 40 -16.31 -6.89 -15.93
CA LEU A 40 -16.98 -5.79 -15.25
C LEU A 40 -17.04 -4.60 -16.21
N ASN A 41 -18.24 -4.24 -16.66
CA ASN A 41 -18.45 -3.12 -17.57
C ASN A 41 -19.04 -1.92 -16.82
N LEU A 42 -18.25 -0.85 -16.71
CA LEU A 42 -18.60 0.42 -16.06
C LEU A 42 -18.54 1.60 -17.04
N ASN A 43 -18.55 1.31 -18.35
CA ASN A 43 -18.50 2.37 -19.35
C ASN A 43 -19.71 3.30 -19.23
N GLY A 44 -19.55 4.58 -19.51
CA GLY A 44 -20.67 5.55 -19.43
C GLY A 44 -21.19 5.84 -18.02
N CYS A 45 -20.55 5.36 -16.94
CA CYS A 45 -20.90 5.68 -15.55
C CYS A 45 -20.27 7.01 -15.11
N TYR A 46 -20.76 8.14 -15.62
CA TYR A 46 -20.11 9.44 -15.41
C TYR A 46 -20.10 9.94 -13.96
N SER A 47 -21.10 9.57 -13.15
CA SER A 47 -21.19 9.98 -11.74
C SER A 47 -20.40 9.08 -10.78
N LEU A 48 -19.71 8.05 -11.29
CA LEU A 48 -19.02 7.07 -10.46
C LEU A 48 -17.80 7.68 -9.76
N LYS A 49 -17.87 7.72 -8.43
CA LYS A 49 -16.80 8.23 -7.56
C LYS A 49 -15.83 7.12 -7.16
N THR A 50 -16.36 5.92 -6.91
CA THR A 50 -15.57 4.75 -6.47
C THR A 50 -16.03 3.51 -7.24
N PRO A 51 -15.15 2.87 -8.04
CA PRO A 51 -13.79 3.27 -8.38
C PRO A 51 -13.72 4.53 -9.26
N PRO A 52 -12.67 5.36 -9.18
CA PRO A 52 -12.50 6.52 -10.06
C PRO A 52 -12.46 6.11 -11.53
N ASN A 53 -13.04 6.95 -12.39
CA ASN A 53 -13.08 6.72 -13.85
C ASN A 53 -11.70 6.50 -14.47
N GLU A 54 -10.63 7.08 -13.92
CA GLU A 54 -9.26 6.83 -14.38
C GLU A 54 -8.85 5.36 -14.22
N ILE A 55 -9.22 4.73 -13.10
CA ILE A 55 -8.92 3.32 -12.82
C ILE A 55 -9.75 2.43 -13.73
N VAL A 56 -11.03 2.74 -13.89
CA VAL A 56 -11.94 2.02 -14.80
C VAL A 56 -11.38 1.98 -16.22
N ARG A 57 -10.86 3.11 -16.71
CA ARG A 57 -10.25 3.22 -18.06
C ARG A 57 -8.96 2.43 -18.22
N ARG A 58 -8.28 2.08 -17.13
CA ARG A 58 -7.08 1.22 -17.15
C ARG A 58 -7.42 -0.27 -17.32
N GLY A 59 -8.70 -0.63 -17.26
CA GLY A 59 -9.21 -1.96 -17.56
C GLY A 59 -9.71 -2.73 -16.35
N HIS A 60 -10.25 -3.92 -16.65
CA HIS A 60 -10.88 -4.81 -15.68
C HIS A 60 -9.93 -5.18 -14.52
N ASP A 61 -8.73 -5.67 -14.81
CA ASP A 61 -7.79 -6.15 -13.80
C ASP A 61 -7.41 -5.07 -12.79
N LYS A 62 -7.18 -3.84 -13.25
CA LYS A 62 -6.84 -2.71 -12.38
C LYS A 62 -8.01 -2.27 -11.52
N THR A 63 -9.22 -2.33 -12.08
CA THR A 63 -10.45 -2.02 -11.35
C THR A 63 -10.71 -3.06 -10.27
N MET A 64 -10.59 -4.34 -10.60
CA MET A 64 -10.74 -5.44 -9.64
C MET A 64 -9.68 -5.38 -8.54
N ALA A 65 -8.41 -5.15 -8.90
CA ALA A 65 -7.33 -5.00 -7.91
C ALA A 65 -7.55 -3.80 -6.98
N PHE A 66 -8.08 -2.68 -7.50
CA PHE A 66 -8.44 -1.52 -6.68
C PHE A 66 -9.56 -1.87 -5.68
N LEU A 67 -10.63 -2.52 -6.16
CA LEU A 67 -11.75 -2.94 -5.31
C LEU A 67 -11.30 -3.96 -4.25
N GLN A 68 -10.47 -4.93 -4.63
CA GLN A 68 -9.86 -5.89 -3.71
C GLN A 68 -9.05 -5.17 -2.64
N ARG A 69 -8.21 -4.20 -3.02
CA ARG A 69 -7.42 -3.40 -2.08
C ARG A 69 -8.29 -2.60 -1.11
N LEU A 70 -9.46 -2.13 -1.53
CA LEU A 70 -10.41 -1.46 -0.65
C LEU A 70 -11.03 -2.41 0.38
N VAL A 71 -11.28 -3.68 0.01
CA VAL A 71 -11.86 -4.68 0.91
C VAL A 71 -10.82 -5.29 1.85
N SER A 72 -9.62 -5.58 1.35
CA SER A 72 -8.54 -6.20 2.13
C SER A 72 -7.98 -5.28 3.23
N GLY A 73 -8.44 -4.03 3.30
CA GLY A 73 -7.93 -3.06 4.24
C GLY A 73 -6.52 -2.62 3.88
N SER A 74 -6.16 -1.41 4.31
CA SER A 74 -4.78 -0.95 4.26
C SER A 74 -3.90 -1.99 4.96
N THR A 75 -3.06 -2.72 4.23
CA THR A 75 -1.86 -3.31 4.84
C THR A 75 -1.17 -2.16 5.57
N SER A 76 -1.00 -2.30 6.89
CA SER A 76 -0.34 -1.33 7.75
C SER A 76 1.11 -1.16 7.27
N CYS A 77 1.35 -0.35 6.25
CA CYS A 77 2.68 -0.05 5.77
C CYS A 77 3.20 1.11 6.63
N LYS A 78 3.60 0.81 7.86
CA LYS A 78 4.22 1.77 8.78
C LYS A 78 5.69 1.99 8.41
N ARG A 79 5.95 2.34 7.14
CA ARG A 79 7.31 2.59 6.67
C ARG A 79 7.71 4.03 6.93
N THR A 80 8.64 4.25 7.86
CA THR A 80 9.12 5.59 8.22
C THR A 80 10.56 5.79 7.74
N LYS A 81 10.85 6.94 7.12
CA LYS A 81 12.20 7.29 6.67
C LYS A 81 12.93 8.05 7.77
N LEU A 82 14.01 7.49 8.31
CA LEU A 82 14.89 8.16 9.27
C LEU A 82 16.15 8.64 8.54
N MET A 83 16.41 9.95 8.56
CA MET A 83 17.61 10.53 7.93
C MET A 83 18.53 11.10 9.02
N MET A 84 19.79 10.66 9.03
CA MET A 84 20.81 11.24 9.90
C MET A 84 21.70 12.20 9.11
N VAL A 85 21.70 13.48 9.48
CA VAL A 85 22.42 14.55 8.76
C VAL A 85 23.30 15.32 9.74
N GLY A 86 24.52 15.66 9.34
CA GLY A 86 25.49 16.41 10.15
C GLY A 86 26.89 16.39 9.55
N LEU A 87 27.79 17.22 10.06
CA LEU A 87 29.18 17.34 9.59
C LEU A 87 29.95 16.01 9.65
N GLY A 88 30.95 15.83 8.79
CA GLY A 88 31.86 14.68 8.82
C GLY A 88 32.47 14.48 10.23
N GLY A 89 32.51 13.24 10.70
CA GLY A 89 33.07 12.91 12.03
C GLY A 89 32.16 13.13 13.25
N ALA A 90 30.93 13.63 13.09
CA ALA A 90 30.00 13.89 14.21
C ALA A 90 29.42 12.63 14.92
N GLY A 91 29.86 11.43 14.55
CA GLY A 91 29.39 10.18 15.17
C GLY A 91 28.05 9.64 14.66
N LYS A 92 27.53 10.14 13.53
CA LYS A 92 26.29 9.65 12.89
C LYS A 92 26.34 8.15 12.62
N THR A 93 27.41 7.69 11.98
CA THR A 93 27.65 6.27 11.70
C THR A 93 27.76 5.44 12.98
N SER A 94 28.33 5.99 14.06
CA SER A 94 28.38 5.33 15.37
C SER A 94 26.99 5.21 16.01
N LEU A 95 26.12 6.20 15.81
CA LEU A 95 24.75 6.21 16.32
C LEU A 95 23.85 5.25 15.52
N VAL A 96 24.00 5.19 14.20
CA VAL A 96 23.39 4.16 13.33
C VAL A 96 23.82 2.76 13.78
N ARG A 97 25.12 2.55 14.05
CA ARG A 97 25.64 1.27 14.57
C ARG A 97 25.01 0.88 15.92
N ALA A 98 24.81 1.83 16.83
CA ALA A 98 24.18 1.55 18.13
C ALA A 98 22.71 1.10 17.99
N PHE A 99 21.96 1.70 17.05
CA PHE A 99 20.58 1.29 16.77
C PHE A 99 20.50 -0.10 16.13
N LEU A 100 21.41 -0.42 15.22
CA LEU A 100 21.41 -1.69 14.49
C LEU A 100 22.07 -2.84 15.24
N ALA A 101 22.92 -2.58 16.24
CA ALA A 101 23.54 -3.63 17.05
C ALA A 101 22.53 -4.49 17.85
N HIS A 102 21.27 -4.08 17.90
CA HIS A 102 20.15 -4.85 18.48
C HIS A 102 19.51 -5.82 17.46
N SER A 103 19.88 -5.73 16.19
CA SER A 103 19.45 -6.63 15.11
C SER A 103 20.68 -7.35 14.56
N SER A 104 20.69 -8.67 14.66
CA SER A 104 21.84 -9.56 14.38
C SER A 104 22.23 -9.62 12.90
N GLU A 105 22.71 -8.52 12.30
CA GLU A 105 23.40 -8.55 11.02
C GLU A 105 24.68 -7.71 11.08
N THR A 106 25.82 -8.34 10.84
CA THR A 106 27.15 -7.72 10.80
C THR A 106 27.38 -7.02 9.45
N PRO A 107 27.61 -5.68 9.39
CA PRO A 107 27.93 -5.00 8.13
C PRO A 107 29.43 -4.62 8.01
N PRO A 108 29.93 -4.40 6.77
CA PRO A 108 31.34 -4.16 6.47
C PRO A 108 31.90 -2.80 6.94
N GLU A 109 33.24 -2.72 7.01
CA GLU A 109 34.02 -1.74 7.79
C GLU A 109 34.04 -0.29 7.29
N VAL A 110 33.68 0.03 6.04
CA VAL A 110 33.73 1.40 5.52
C VAL A 110 32.54 1.68 4.60
N THR A 111 31.78 2.73 4.89
CA THR A 111 30.71 3.25 4.05
C THR A 111 31.25 4.39 3.18
N ASP A 112 31.46 4.12 1.90
CA ASP A 112 31.75 5.14 0.89
C ASP A 112 30.42 5.51 0.21
N GLY A 113 29.87 6.70 0.49
CA GLY A 113 28.60 7.19 -0.08
C GLY A 113 27.38 7.13 0.86
N ILE A 114 26.20 6.76 0.31
CA ILE A 114 24.92 6.69 1.03
C ILE A 114 24.61 5.23 1.36
N GLU A 115 24.44 4.92 2.65
CA GLU A 115 24.02 3.60 3.11
C GLU A 115 22.54 3.62 3.52
N ILE A 116 21.72 2.76 2.91
CA ILE A 116 20.30 2.59 3.28
C ILE A 116 20.15 1.25 3.99
N LYS A 117 19.83 1.29 5.29
CA LYS A 117 19.57 0.10 6.10
C LYS A 117 18.11 0.01 6.52
N LYS A 118 17.61 -1.22 6.64
CA LYS A 118 16.27 -1.49 7.18
C LYS A 118 16.40 -1.81 8.66
N TRP A 119 15.55 -1.18 9.47
CA TRP A 119 15.47 -1.45 10.90
C TRP A 119 14.01 -1.72 11.26
N GLU A 120 13.73 -2.92 11.76
CA GLU A 120 12.40 -3.32 12.19
C GLU A 120 12.27 -3.14 13.70
N VAL A 121 11.31 -2.34 14.13
CA VAL A 121 11.00 -2.11 15.54
C VAL A 121 9.67 -2.76 15.85
N ARG A 122 9.67 -3.65 16.84
CA ARG A 122 8.43 -4.24 17.37
C ARG A 122 7.89 -3.29 18.44
N GLY A 123 6.66 -2.82 18.26
CA GLY A 123 5.92 -2.10 19.30
C GLY A 123 5.57 -3.02 20.47
N ASP A 124 5.33 -2.43 21.64
CA ASP A 124 5.04 -3.15 22.90
C ASP A 124 3.60 -3.73 22.94
N SER A 125 2.82 -3.50 21.89
CA SER A 125 1.41 -3.87 21.78
C SER A 125 1.17 -4.87 20.64
N GLY A 126 1.50 -6.13 20.89
CA GLY A 126 1.05 -7.28 20.08
C GLY A 126 1.78 -7.50 18.74
N GLU A 127 1.68 -8.73 18.24
CA GLU A 127 2.42 -9.31 17.10
C GLU A 127 2.30 -8.53 15.76
N ASP A 128 1.33 -7.62 15.63
CA ASP A 128 1.04 -6.87 14.40
C ASP A 128 1.58 -5.43 14.35
N ASP A 129 2.38 -5.00 15.34
CA ASP A 129 2.95 -3.64 15.39
C ASP A 129 4.44 -3.60 15.01
N VAL A 130 4.78 -4.13 13.84
CA VAL A 130 6.14 -4.02 13.28
C VAL A 130 6.26 -2.72 12.48
N LEU A 131 7.09 -1.80 12.95
CA LEU A 131 7.48 -0.57 12.27
C LEU A 131 8.75 -0.80 11.45
N GLU A 132 8.68 -0.63 10.12
CA GLU A 132 9.86 -0.70 9.25
C GLU A 132 10.45 0.71 9.08
N PHE A 133 11.67 0.92 9.54
CA PHE A 133 12.43 2.14 9.28
C PHE A 133 13.42 1.94 8.14
N SER A 134 13.45 2.87 7.19
CA SER A 134 14.57 3.00 6.26
C SER A 134 15.52 4.08 6.79
N VAL A 135 16.69 3.67 7.29
CA VAL A 135 17.73 4.54 7.84
C VAL A 135 18.70 4.91 6.74
N TRP A 136 18.85 6.21 6.49
CA TRP A 136 19.76 6.75 5.48
C TRP A 136 20.93 7.40 6.20
N ASP A 137 22.12 6.79 6.13
CA ASP A 137 23.39 7.38 6.59
C ASP A 137 24.11 8.04 5.42
N PHE A 138 24.41 9.32 5.57
CA PHE A 138 25.18 10.08 4.61
C PHE A 138 26.58 10.27 5.19
N ALA A 139 27.58 9.65 4.55
CA ALA A 139 28.98 10.01 4.81
C ALA A 139 29.12 11.53 4.63
N GLY A 140 29.61 12.20 5.67
CA GLY A 140 29.83 13.65 5.59
C GLY A 140 30.91 13.92 4.55
N MET A 141 30.66 14.89 3.66
CA MET A 141 31.74 15.53 2.89
C MET A 141 32.67 16.31 3.82
#